data_AF-A0A9P5EFP8-F1
#
_entry.id   AF-A0A9P5EFP8-F1
#
_cell.length_a   1.000
_cell.length_b   1.000
_cell.length_c   1.000
_cell.angle_alpha   90.00
_cell.angle_beta   90.00
_cell.angle_gamma   90.00
#
_symmetry.space_group_name_H-M   'P 1'
#
loop_
_entity.id
_entity.type
_entity.pdbx_description
1 polymer ?
#
loop_
_entity_poly.entity_id
_entity_poly.type
_entity_poly.pdbx_seq_one_letter_code
_entity_poly.pdbx_strand_id
1 'polypeptide(L)'
;MASNKCHPEIVAIPDAQETSDDPCDVGTDPAVLRRVVAENKWPVDLSLVNDSWNDKALGTRYSPESSAIAARARDVRFFIRQKIRQLIEQGDTDPQIALVTHGGFLHYFADDWEDSWLNPGTGWRNCEVRSYEFEIDVMKDTDTEARLIETAESRLKRGKPNPQPSKEEQAGLFEQAMENWEKQGLKRPDRIGLHI
;
A
#
# COMPACT_ATOMS: atom_id res chain seq x y z
N MET A 1 28.31 -2.22 -18.99
CA MET A 1 28.55 -1.51 -17.73
C MET A 1 27.76 -2.24 -16.67
N ALA A 2 28.41 -2.77 -15.63
CA ALA A 2 27.68 -3.43 -14.55
C ALA A 2 26.78 -2.38 -13.88
N SER A 3 25.49 -2.67 -13.79
CA SER A 3 24.52 -1.85 -13.08
C SER A 3 24.99 -1.73 -11.64
N ASN A 4 25.50 -0.55 -11.29
CA ASN A 4 25.89 -0.13 -9.95
C ASN A 4 24.67 0.03 -9.02
N LYS A 5 23.57 -0.69 -9.29
CA LYS A 5 22.39 -0.71 -8.41
C LYS A 5 22.86 -1.26 -7.08
N CYS A 6 23.08 -0.31 -6.17
CA CYS A 6 23.38 -0.48 -4.76
C CYS A 6 22.52 -1.61 -4.19
N HIS A 7 23.00 -2.33 -3.19
CA HIS A 7 22.12 -3.18 -2.39
C HIS A 7 20.88 -2.35 -2.03
N PRO A 8 19.66 -2.77 -2.42
CA PRO A 8 18.49 -1.93 -2.24
C PRO A 8 18.36 -1.63 -0.76
N GLU A 9 18.15 -0.36 -0.42
CA GLU A 9 17.76 0.04 0.92
C GLU A 9 16.40 -0.62 1.21
N ILE A 10 16.34 -1.58 2.14
CA ILE A 10 15.10 -2.22 2.54
C ILE A 10 14.62 -1.51 3.80
N VAL A 11 13.50 -0.80 3.70
CA VAL A 11 12.89 -0.08 4.81
C VAL A 11 11.57 -0.76 5.17
N ALA A 12 11.37 -1.10 6.44
CA ALA A 12 10.09 -1.56 6.95
C ALA A 12 9.16 -0.36 7.16
N ILE A 13 8.01 -0.34 6.49
CA ILE A 13 7.02 0.75 6.56
C ILE A 13 5.74 0.21 7.23
N PRO A 14 5.51 0.46 8.53
CA PRO A 14 4.31 0.00 9.22
C PRO A 14 3.00 0.39 8.58
N ASP A 15 2.95 1.57 7.94
CA ASP A 15 1.73 2.07 7.34
C ASP A 15 1.24 1.20 6.18
N ALA A 16 2.14 0.44 5.54
CA ALA A 16 1.85 -0.47 4.45
C ALA A 16 1.46 -1.90 4.92
N GLN A 17 1.06 -2.08 6.17
CA GLN A 17 0.51 -3.36 6.64
C GLN A 17 -0.95 -3.56 6.23
N GLU A 18 -1.41 -4.82 6.27
CA GLU A 18 -2.79 -5.20 5.94
C GLU A 18 -3.84 -4.45 6.79
N THR A 19 -5.05 -4.44 6.27
CA THR A 19 -6.18 -3.62 6.70
C THR A 19 -6.84 -4.14 7.98
N SER A 20 -6.90 -5.46 8.19
CA SER A 20 -7.66 -6.02 9.30
C SER A 20 -6.88 -6.07 10.63
N ASP A 21 -7.62 -6.38 11.69
CA ASP A 21 -7.17 -6.71 13.05
C ASP A 21 -7.17 -8.23 13.30
N ASP A 22 -7.32 -9.06 12.26
CA ASP A 22 -7.18 -10.50 12.40
C ASP A 22 -5.74 -10.85 12.84
N PRO A 23 -5.53 -11.93 13.63
CA PRO A 23 -4.21 -12.23 14.18
C PRO A 23 -3.08 -12.38 13.15
N CYS A 24 -3.40 -12.74 11.90
CA CYS A 24 -2.42 -12.82 10.82
C CYS A 24 -2.00 -11.45 10.26
N ASP A 25 -2.79 -10.41 10.51
CA ASP A 25 -2.61 -9.04 10.01
C ASP A 25 -2.08 -8.10 11.10
N VAL A 26 -1.84 -8.63 12.31
CA VAL A 26 -1.27 -7.92 13.45
C VAL A 26 0.24 -8.15 13.50
N GLY A 27 0.99 -7.05 13.46
CA GLY A 27 2.43 -7.06 13.59
C GLY A 27 2.94 -7.65 14.92
N THR A 28 4.15 -8.21 14.89
CA THR A 28 4.84 -8.66 16.12
C THR A 28 5.43 -7.47 16.88
N ASP A 29 5.60 -7.59 18.19
CA ASP A 29 6.27 -6.59 19.01
C ASP A 29 7.64 -6.14 18.42
N PRO A 30 7.95 -4.82 18.39
CA PRO A 30 9.19 -4.32 17.80
C PRO A 30 10.48 -4.90 18.39
N ALA A 31 10.52 -5.23 19.69
CA ALA A 31 11.71 -5.83 20.29
C ALA A 31 11.98 -7.23 19.73
N VAL A 32 10.92 -7.99 19.47
CA VAL A 32 11.01 -9.31 18.82
C VAL A 32 11.46 -9.16 17.36
N LEU A 33 10.88 -8.22 16.61
CA LEU A 33 11.30 -7.95 15.23
C LEU A 33 12.78 -7.56 15.14
N ARG A 34 13.24 -6.63 15.99
CA ARG A 34 14.65 -6.21 16.06
C ARG A 34 15.57 -7.39 16.34
N ARG A 35 15.20 -8.27 17.26
CA ARG A 35 15.95 -9.49 17.56
C ARG A 35 16.04 -10.40 16.34
N VAL A 36 14.92 -10.70 15.69
CA VAL A 36 14.88 -11.61 14.52
C VAL A 36 15.71 -11.05 13.35
N VAL A 37 15.59 -9.75 13.06
CA VAL A 37 16.38 -9.08 12.01
C VAL A 37 17.87 -9.16 12.32
N ALA A 38 18.28 -8.91 13.57
CA ALA A 38 19.68 -8.98 14.00
C ALA A 38 20.25 -10.41 13.94
N GLU A 39 19.50 -11.40 14.45
CA GLU A 39 19.90 -12.81 14.45
C GLU A 39 20.12 -13.34 13.02
N ASN A 40 19.25 -12.96 12.09
CA ASN A 40 19.34 -13.37 10.69
C ASN A 40 20.23 -12.47 9.83
N LYS A 41 20.78 -11.38 10.39
CA LYS A 41 21.60 -10.38 9.67
C LYS A 41 20.89 -9.81 8.43
N TRP A 42 19.57 -9.61 8.52
CA TRP A 42 18.81 -9.04 7.41
C TRP A 42 19.11 -7.55 7.25
N PRO A 43 19.34 -7.04 6.03
CA PRO A 43 19.66 -5.64 5.78
C PRO A 43 18.41 -4.76 5.75
N VAL A 44 17.60 -4.81 6.82
CA VAL A 44 16.32 -4.11 6.92
C VAL A 44 16.42 -2.97 7.93
N ASP A 45 16.11 -1.76 7.50
CA ASP A 45 15.91 -0.62 8.38
C ASP A 45 14.53 -0.69 9.05
N LEU A 46 14.53 -0.77 10.38
CA LEU A 46 13.34 -0.79 11.23
C LEU A 46 13.04 0.57 11.89
N SER A 47 13.70 1.65 11.46
CA SER A 47 13.60 2.98 12.08
C SER A 47 12.18 3.54 12.16
N LEU A 48 11.29 3.14 11.26
CA LEU A 48 9.88 3.55 11.25
C LEU A 48 8.96 2.67 12.11
N VAL A 49 9.44 1.51 12.56
CA VAL A 49 8.67 0.55 13.36
C VAL A 49 8.63 1.02 14.82
N ASN A 50 7.58 1.80 15.14
CA ASN A 50 7.34 2.34 16.47
C ASN A 50 6.66 1.32 17.41
N ASP A 51 6.63 1.63 18.71
CA ASP A 51 6.07 0.74 19.74
C ASP A 51 4.56 0.46 19.59
N SER A 52 3.82 1.32 18.89
CA SER A 52 2.39 1.16 18.63
C SER A 52 2.06 0.59 17.24
N TRP A 53 3.05 0.15 16.46
CA TRP A 53 2.85 -0.20 15.05
C TRP A 53 1.86 -1.35 14.80
N ASN A 54 1.69 -2.20 15.82
CA ASN A 54 0.82 -3.35 15.83
C ASN A 54 -0.47 -3.15 16.65
N ASP A 55 -0.74 -1.94 17.13
CA ASP A 55 -2.01 -1.63 17.79
C ASP A 55 -3.09 -1.36 16.74
N LYS A 56 -4.01 -2.33 16.57
CA LYS A 56 -5.14 -2.28 15.63
C LYS A 56 -6.44 -1.78 16.26
N ALA A 57 -6.41 -1.28 17.50
CA ALA A 57 -7.63 -0.80 18.17
C ALA A 57 -8.28 0.37 17.40
N LEU A 58 -9.60 0.53 17.56
CA LEU A 58 -10.34 1.62 16.93
C LEU A 58 -9.82 2.99 17.38
N GLY A 59 -9.80 3.96 16.47
CA GLY A 59 -9.25 5.30 16.71
C GLY A 59 -7.72 5.39 16.73
N THR A 60 -7.00 4.27 16.60
CA THR A 60 -5.54 4.28 16.42
C THR A 60 -5.14 4.49 14.96
N ARG A 61 -3.85 4.74 14.70
CA ARG A 61 -3.32 4.88 13.34
C ARG A 61 -3.52 3.63 12.48
N TYR A 62 -3.50 2.45 13.10
CA TYR A 62 -3.57 1.17 12.40
C TYR A 62 -4.94 0.50 12.54
N SER A 63 -5.94 1.23 13.02
CA SER A 63 -7.34 0.81 13.03
C SER A 63 -7.78 0.23 11.67
N PRO A 64 -8.63 -0.81 11.66
CA PRO A 64 -9.23 -1.34 10.44
C PRO A 64 -10.29 -0.43 9.81
N GLU A 65 -10.52 0.77 10.37
CA GLU A 65 -11.38 1.80 9.79
C GLU A 65 -10.85 2.29 8.43
N SER A 66 -11.76 2.40 7.45
CA SER A 66 -11.44 2.84 6.08
C SER A 66 -10.69 4.18 6.05
N SER A 67 -11.07 5.12 6.93
CA SER A 67 -10.40 6.43 7.06
C SER A 67 -8.95 6.31 7.55
N ALA A 68 -8.68 5.45 8.53
CA ALA A 68 -7.34 5.19 9.03
C ALA A 68 -6.47 4.51 7.96
N ILE A 69 -7.02 3.52 7.24
CA ILE A 69 -6.33 2.84 6.15
C ILE A 69 -6.02 3.81 5.00
N ALA A 70 -6.98 4.63 4.59
CA ALA A 70 -6.80 5.63 3.53
C ALA A 70 -5.72 6.67 3.91
N ALA A 71 -5.70 7.12 5.17
CA ALA A 71 -4.67 8.02 5.67
C ALA A 71 -3.27 7.37 5.62
N ARG A 72 -3.14 6.11 6.04
CA ARG A 72 -1.90 5.34 5.91
C ARG A 72 -1.46 5.19 4.46
N ALA A 73 -2.37 4.81 3.57
CA ALA A 73 -2.09 4.68 2.14
C ALA A 73 -1.57 5.99 1.52
N ARG A 74 -2.18 7.12 1.87
CA ARG A 74 -1.72 8.47 1.47
C ARG A 74 -0.31 8.76 1.98
N ASP A 75 -0.03 8.50 3.26
CA ASP A 75 1.28 8.74 3.85
C ASP A 75 2.37 7.85 3.23
N VAL A 76 2.06 6.60 2.87
CA VAL A 76 2.97 5.70 2.13
C VAL A 76 3.27 6.27 0.74
N ARG A 77 2.27 6.76 0.00
CA ARG A 77 2.50 7.40 -1.31
C ARG A 77 3.41 8.63 -1.18
N PHE A 78 3.20 9.46 -0.16
CA PHE A 78 4.10 10.59 0.12
C PHE A 78 5.52 10.14 0.45
N PHE A 79 5.68 9.12 1.30
CA PHE A 79 7.00 8.58 1.63
C PHE A 79 7.74 8.10 0.39
N ILE A 80 7.07 7.33 -0.48
CA ILE A 80 7.66 6.86 -1.74
C ILE A 80 8.02 8.03 -2.66
N ARG A 81 7.13 9.03 -2.78
CA ARG A 81 7.42 10.25 -3.56
C ARG A 81 8.67 10.96 -3.06
N GLN A 82 8.83 11.11 -1.75
CA GLN A 82 10.03 11.73 -1.16
C GLN A 82 11.29 10.88 -1.39
N LYS A 83 11.21 9.56 -1.27
CA LYS A 83 12.34 8.67 -1.59
C LYS A 83 12.77 8.78 -3.06
N ILE A 84 11.81 8.86 -3.98
CA ILE A 84 12.08 9.10 -5.40
C ILE A 84 12.80 10.45 -5.60
N ARG A 85 12.31 11.54 -4.98
CA ARG A 85 12.97 12.86 -5.04
C ARG A 85 14.42 12.80 -4.55
N GLN A 86 14.65 12.15 -3.40
CA GLN A 86 16.00 11.99 -2.85
C GLN A 86 16.93 11.26 -3.81
N LEU A 87 16.46 10.21 -4.49
CA LEU A 87 17.24 9.48 -5.48
C LEU A 87 17.57 10.38 -6.70
N ILE A 88 16.61 11.17 -7.18
CA ILE A 88 16.82 12.14 -8.27
C ILE A 88 17.88 13.18 -7.88
N GLU A 89 17.79 13.73 -6.68
CA GLU A 89 18.75 14.70 -6.14
C GLU A 89 20.17 14.11 -6.00
N GLN A 90 20.26 12.79 -5.76
CA GLN A 90 21.52 12.04 -5.74
C GLN A 90 22.05 11.68 -7.14
N GLY A 91 21.32 12.04 -8.20
CA GLY A 91 21.72 11.85 -9.59
C GLY A 91 21.14 10.60 -10.27
N ASP A 92 20.18 9.91 -9.66
CA ASP A 92 19.43 8.84 -10.33
C ASP A 92 18.46 9.43 -11.35
N THR A 93 18.60 9.05 -12.62
CA THR A 93 17.77 9.54 -13.71
C THR A 93 16.50 8.71 -13.93
N ASP A 94 16.41 7.53 -13.33
CA ASP A 94 15.27 6.61 -13.45
C ASP A 94 15.05 5.85 -12.12
N PRO A 95 14.68 6.57 -11.04
CA PRO A 95 14.47 5.96 -9.73
C PRO A 95 13.26 5.02 -9.73
N GLN A 96 13.46 3.81 -9.20
CA GLN A 96 12.44 2.78 -9.12
C GLN A 96 12.31 2.27 -7.68
N ILE A 97 11.09 2.21 -7.16
CA ILE A 97 10.77 1.73 -5.82
C ILE A 97 9.85 0.51 -5.92
N ALA A 98 10.19 -0.56 -5.21
CA ALA A 98 9.32 -1.72 -5.04
C ALA A 98 8.66 -1.68 -3.66
N LEU A 99 7.33 -1.68 -3.63
CA LEU A 99 6.55 -1.85 -2.41
C LEU A 99 6.05 -3.31 -2.33
N VAL A 100 6.43 -4.01 -1.27
CA VAL A 100 5.93 -5.36 -0.95
C VAL A 100 4.94 -5.21 0.21
N THR A 101 3.69 -5.56 -0.04
CA THR A 101 2.57 -5.32 0.90
C THR A 101 1.44 -6.31 0.63
N HIS A 102 0.24 -6.05 1.16
CA HIS A 102 -0.88 -6.96 1.22
C HIS A 102 -2.04 -6.52 0.31
N GLY A 103 -2.86 -7.49 -0.05
CA GLY A 103 -3.91 -7.32 -1.05
C GLY A 103 -4.99 -6.32 -0.66
N GLY A 104 -5.50 -6.37 0.57
CA GLY A 104 -6.54 -5.43 1.01
C GLY A 104 -6.03 -4.00 1.05
N PHE A 105 -4.80 -3.81 1.54
CA PHE A 105 -4.14 -2.50 1.58
C PHE A 105 -3.86 -1.93 0.18
N LEU A 106 -3.52 -2.76 -0.81
CA LEU A 106 -3.19 -2.30 -2.16
C LEU A 106 -4.33 -1.54 -2.84
N HIS A 107 -5.59 -1.82 -2.53
CA HIS A 107 -6.73 -1.04 -3.05
C HIS A 107 -6.73 0.40 -2.56
N TYR A 108 -6.48 0.59 -1.27
CA TYR A 108 -6.35 1.92 -0.68
C TYR A 108 -5.09 2.63 -1.16
N PHE A 109 -3.99 1.89 -1.34
CA PHE A 109 -2.73 2.42 -1.83
C PHE A 109 -2.84 2.91 -3.28
N ALA A 110 -3.43 2.12 -4.17
CA ALA A 110 -3.57 2.47 -5.58
C ALA A 110 -4.82 3.32 -5.90
N ASP A 111 -5.76 3.41 -4.95
CA ASP A 111 -7.12 3.97 -5.18
C ASP A 111 -7.81 3.29 -6.39
N ASP A 112 -7.65 1.96 -6.46
CA ASP A 112 -8.20 1.12 -7.53
C ASP A 112 -9.01 -0.04 -6.93
N TRP A 113 -10.31 -0.01 -7.18
CA TRP A 113 -11.31 -0.95 -6.70
C TRP A 113 -11.80 -1.90 -7.80
N GLU A 114 -11.26 -1.77 -9.02
CA GLU A 114 -11.55 -2.69 -10.11
C GLU A 114 -11.20 -4.12 -9.70
N ASP A 115 -12.19 -5.02 -9.74
CA ASP A 115 -12.05 -6.45 -9.43
C ASP A 115 -11.62 -6.79 -8.00
N SER A 116 -11.73 -5.86 -7.04
CA SER A 116 -11.21 -6.03 -5.66
C SER A 116 -11.88 -7.16 -4.85
N TRP A 117 -12.87 -7.86 -5.41
CA TRP A 117 -13.56 -9.00 -4.82
C TRP A 117 -13.38 -10.33 -5.57
N LEU A 118 -12.56 -10.40 -6.63
CA LEU A 118 -12.42 -11.63 -7.43
C LEU A 118 -11.65 -12.76 -6.74
N ASN A 119 -10.60 -12.40 -5.99
CA ASN A 119 -9.97 -13.28 -5.01
C ASN A 119 -10.34 -12.70 -3.64
N PRO A 120 -10.79 -13.50 -2.66
CA PRO A 120 -11.38 -12.99 -1.42
C PRO A 120 -10.62 -11.77 -0.87
N GLY A 121 -11.32 -10.62 -0.83
CA GLY A 121 -10.79 -9.38 -0.26
C GLY A 121 -9.74 -8.61 -1.06
N THR A 122 -9.36 -9.01 -2.28
CA THR A 122 -8.32 -8.26 -3.00
C THR A 122 -8.31 -8.33 -4.53
N GLY A 123 -8.66 -9.44 -5.18
CA GLY A 123 -8.44 -9.54 -6.65
C GLY A 123 -6.96 -9.42 -7.11
N TRP A 124 -6.00 -9.32 -6.18
CA TRP A 124 -4.57 -9.57 -6.43
C TRP A 124 -4.27 -11.06 -6.24
N ARG A 125 -3.31 -11.59 -6.99
CA ARG A 125 -2.76 -12.95 -6.81
C ARG A 125 -1.53 -12.89 -5.90
N ASN A 126 -1.20 -14.01 -5.27
CA ASN A 126 0.01 -14.11 -4.47
C ASN A 126 1.25 -13.81 -5.34
N CYS A 127 2.11 -12.91 -4.85
CA CYS A 127 3.30 -12.40 -5.57
C CYS A 127 2.99 -11.77 -6.95
N GLU A 128 1.77 -11.28 -7.18
CA GLU A 128 1.46 -10.50 -8.38
C GLU A 128 2.23 -9.16 -8.37
N VAL A 129 2.77 -8.79 -9.53
CA VAL A 129 3.47 -7.52 -9.72
C VAL A 129 2.65 -6.65 -10.65
N ARG A 130 2.34 -5.43 -10.18
CA ARG A 130 1.80 -4.35 -11.01
C ARG A 130 2.75 -3.15 -10.96
N SER A 131 2.71 -2.34 -12.00
CA SER A 131 3.56 -1.15 -12.13
C SER A 131 2.70 0.10 -12.17
N TYR A 132 3.15 1.16 -11.51
CA TYR A 132 2.43 2.41 -11.35
C TYR A 132 3.35 3.60 -11.55
N GLU A 133 2.77 4.72 -11.98
CA GLU A 133 3.41 6.02 -12.03
C GLU A 133 2.60 7.03 -11.20
N PHE A 134 3.25 8.08 -10.70
CA PHE A 134 2.51 9.18 -10.07
C PHE A 134 1.71 9.95 -11.13
N GLU A 135 0.44 10.25 -10.84
CA GLU A 135 -0.45 11.01 -11.74
C GLU A 135 0.14 12.40 -12.05
N ILE A 136 0.82 12.99 -11.08
CA ILE A 136 1.52 14.27 -11.22
C ILE A 136 3.01 14.03 -11.02
N ASP A 137 3.83 14.69 -11.84
CA ASP A 137 5.29 14.74 -11.72
C ASP A 137 5.72 14.87 -10.25
N VAL A 138 6.55 13.92 -9.81
CA VAL A 138 7.00 13.80 -8.44
C VAL A 138 7.67 15.05 -7.92
N MET A 139 8.25 15.93 -8.76
CA MET A 139 8.88 17.19 -8.34
C MET A 139 7.88 18.34 -8.11
N LYS A 140 6.60 18.16 -8.44
CA LYS A 140 5.55 19.15 -8.20
C LYS A 140 4.81 18.86 -6.90
N ASP A 141 4.59 19.88 -6.09
CA ASP A 141 3.83 19.79 -4.83
C ASP A 141 2.36 20.18 -4.97
N THR A 142 1.80 20.06 -6.18
CA THR A 142 0.39 20.37 -6.44
C THR A 142 -0.56 19.23 -6.11
N ASP A 143 -0.03 18.00 -5.98
CA ASP A 143 -0.83 16.84 -5.61
C ASP A 143 -0.80 16.61 -4.09
N THR A 144 -1.95 16.82 -3.44
CA THR A 144 -2.15 16.60 -2.00
C THR A 144 -2.44 15.16 -1.63
N GLU A 145 -2.65 14.26 -2.61
CA GLU A 145 -2.97 12.84 -2.39
C GLU A 145 -1.89 11.90 -2.93
N ALA A 146 -0.92 12.44 -3.68
CA ALA A 146 0.19 11.73 -4.30
C ALA A 146 -0.28 10.52 -5.11
N ARG A 147 -1.35 10.69 -5.92
CA ARG A 147 -2.09 9.61 -6.58
C ARG A 147 -1.23 8.85 -7.58
N LEU A 148 -1.60 7.60 -7.78
CA LEU A 148 -0.94 6.67 -8.69
C LEU A 148 -1.88 6.28 -9.83
N ILE A 149 -1.31 5.99 -11.00
CA ILE A 149 -2.01 5.41 -12.15
C ILE A 149 -1.27 4.14 -12.54
N GLU A 150 -1.98 3.03 -12.69
CA GLU A 150 -1.40 1.78 -13.19
C GLU A 150 -0.95 1.95 -14.64
N THR A 151 0.28 1.51 -14.98
CA THR A 151 0.78 1.63 -16.35
C THR A 151 0.00 0.75 -17.33
N ALA A 152 -0.06 1.17 -18.59
CA ALA A 152 -0.76 0.42 -19.64
C ALA A 152 -0.18 -1.00 -19.82
N GLU A 153 1.13 -1.17 -19.69
CA GLU A 153 1.81 -2.47 -19.76
C GLU A 153 1.42 -3.38 -18.60
N SER A 154 1.32 -2.83 -17.38
CA SER A 154 0.86 -3.57 -16.20
C SER A 154 -0.58 -4.05 -16.38
N ARG A 155 -1.47 -3.15 -16.81
CA ARG A 155 -2.89 -3.46 -17.09
C ARG A 155 -3.02 -4.55 -18.16
N LEU A 156 -2.28 -4.43 -19.26
CA LEU A 156 -2.29 -5.43 -20.33
C LEU A 156 -1.83 -6.81 -19.84
N LYS A 157 -0.78 -6.88 -19.01
CA LYS A 157 -0.28 -8.15 -18.42
C LYS A 157 -1.33 -8.87 -17.59
N ARG A 158 -2.22 -8.14 -16.91
CA ARG A 158 -3.34 -8.71 -16.15
C ARG A 158 -4.65 -8.84 -16.94
N GLY A 159 -4.60 -8.65 -18.26
CA GLY A 159 -5.74 -8.88 -19.16
C GLY A 159 -6.73 -7.70 -19.25
N LYS A 160 -6.32 -6.48 -18.86
CA LYS A 160 -7.13 -5.26 -18.94
C LYS A 160 -6.60 -4.34 -20.04
N PRO A 161 -7.19 -4.34 -21.24
CA PRO A 161 -6.72 -3.50 -22.35
C PRO A 161 -7.18 -2.03 -22.25
N ASN A 162 -8.21 -1.76 -21.43
CA ASN A 162 -8.77 -0.43 -21.25
C ASN A 162 -8.00 0.35 -20.18
N PRO A 163 -8.04 1.70 -20.20
CA PRO A 163 -7.52 2.54 -19.11
C PRO A 163 -8.12 2.16 -17.75
N GLN A 164 -7.46 2.59 -16.67
CA GLN A 164 -8.01 2.48 -15.32
C GLN A 164 -9.34 3.24 -15.24
N PRO A 165 -10.36 2.72 -14.51
CA PRO A 165 -11.61 3.44 -14.30
C PRO A 165 -11.36 4.84 -13.72
N SER A 166 -12.20 5.79 -14.14
CA SER A 166 -12.16 7.18 -13.68
C SER A 166 -12.47 7.28 -12.19
N LYS A 167 -12.14 8.42 -11.57
CA LYS A 167 -12.39 8.66 -10.13
C LYS A 167 -13.86 8.51 -9.74
N GLU A 168 -14.78 8.91 -10.63
CA GLU A 168 -16.22 8.76 -10.41
C GLU A 168 -16.62 7.28 -10.44
N GLU A 169 -16.09 6.51 -11.39
CA GLU A 169 -16.33 5.06 -11.48
C GLU A 169 -15.72 4.31 -10.28
N GLN A 170 -14.53 4.73 -9.82
CA GLN A 170 -13.86 4.15 -8.64
C GLN A 170 -14.70 4.29 -7.36
N ALA A 171 -15.43 5.39 -7.18
CA ALA A 171 -16.32 5.55 -6.04
C ALA A 171 -17.46 4.51 -6.05
N GLY A 172 -18.06 4.26 -7.21
CA GLY A 172 -19.07 3.20 -7.35
C GLY A 172 -18.49 1.79 -7.22
N LEU A 173 -17.23 1.58 -7.62
CA LEU A 173 -16.52 0.31 -7.42
C LEU A 173 -16.14 0.10 -5.95
N PHE A 174 -15.80 1.15 -5.21
CA PHE A 174 -15.55 1.08 -3.77
C PHE A 174 -16.79 0.60 -3.01
N GLU A 175 -17.96 1.18 -3.27
CA GLU A 175 -19.20 0.76 -2.63
C GLU A 175 -19.50 -0.72 -2.90
N GLN A 176 -19.35 -1.15 -4.17
CA GLN A 176 -19.51 -2.55 -4.56
C GLN A 176 -18.46 -3.45 -3.89
N ALA A 177 -17.22 -2.99 -3.74
CA ALA A 177 -16.17 -3.73 -3.07
C ALA A 177 -16.54 -4.02 -1.62
N MET A 178 -16.98 -2.99 -0.88
CA MET A 178 -17.37 -3.14 0.53
C MET A 178 -18.52 -4.13 0.71
N GLU A 179 -19.54 -4.08 -0.16
CA GLU A 179 -20.64 -5.05 -0.14
C GLU A 179 -20.19 -6.48 -0.47
N ASN A 180 -19.32 -6.65 -1.45
CA ASN A 180 -18.86 -7.98 -1.85
C ASN A 180 -17.89 -8.59 -0.85
N TRP A 181 -17.05 -7.78 -0.19
CA TRP A 181 -16.21 -8.22 0.92
C TRP A 181 -17.07 -8.73 2.09
N GLU A 182 -18.14 -8.02 2.44
CA GLU A 182 -19.12 -8.47 3.46
C GLU A 182 -19.76 -9.81 3.09
N LYS A 183 -20.19 -9.97 1.82
CA LYS A 183 -20.76 -11.24 1.32
C LYS A 183 -19.76 -12.39 1.37
N GLN A 184 -18.46 -12.11 1.35
CA GLN A 184 -17.38 -13.09 1.52
C GLN A 184 -17.05 -13.38 2.99
N GLY A 185 -17.72 -12.72 3.94
CA GLY A 185 -17.48 -12.85 5.38
C GLY A 185 -16.35 -11.97 5.90
N LEU A 186 -15.85 -11.04 5.09
CA LEU A 186 -14.84 -10.06 5.50
C LEU A 186 -15.51 -8.87 6.20
N LYS A 187 -14.72 -8.16 7.00
CA LYS A 187 -15.17 -6.92 7.63
C LYS A 187 -15.46 -5.87 6.56
N ARG A 188 -16.30 -4.88 6.93
CA ARG A 188 -16.59 -3.68 6.13
C ARG A 188 -15.87 -2.47 6.72
N PRO A 189 -14.64 -2.16 6.28
CA PRO A 189 -13.87 -1.03 6.81
C PRO A 189 -14.63 0.30 6.79
N ASP A 190 -15.52 0.50 5.81
CA ASP A 190 -16.34 1.70 5.64
C ASP A 190 -17.43 1.87 6.73
N ARG A 191 -17.74 0.79 7.46
CA ARG A 191 -18.73 0.78 8.54
C ARG A 191 -18.13 0.61 9.94
N ILE A 192 -16.85 0.31 10.04
CA ILE A 192 -16.16 0.24 11.34
C ILE A 192 -16.07 1.64 11.94
N GLY A 193 -16.26 1.76 13.25
CA GLY A 193 -16.17 3.04 13.96
C GLY A 193 -17.36 3.98 13.76
N LEU A 194 -18.30 3.64 12.87
CA LEU A 194 -19.58 4.33 12.77
C LEU A 194 -20.49 3.87 13.92
N HIS A 195 -20.75 4.78 14.86
CA HIS A 195 -21.87 4.64 15.78
C HIS A 195 -23.16 4.93 15.00
N ILE A 196 -23.76 3.88 14.44
CA ILE A 196 -25.11 3.95 13.83
C ILE A 196 -26.16 3.85 14.93
#